data_AF-A0A4Q5W6I4-F1
#
_entry.id   AF-A0A4Q5W6I4-F1
#
_cell.length_a   1.000
_cell.length_b   1.000
_cell.length_c   1.000
_cell.angle_alpha   90.00
_cell.angle_beta   90.00
_cell.angle_gamma   90.00
#
_symmetry.space_group_name_H-M   'P 1'
#
loop_
_entity.id
_entity.type
_entity.pdbx_description
1 polymer ?
#
loop_
_entity_poly.entity_id
_entity_poly.type
_entity_poly.pdbx_seq_one_letter_code
_entity_poly.pdbx_strand_id
1 'polypeptide(L)'
;MTLHGRHPGEMGYTLIWPHFIFPGMNITDIVNRSVATLATCESEPIHIPGTIQPHGVLAALDADGIFRYCSANCARFFGKEAGALLQQPLASVDEELAQALQPALNGGGNLAKPLRFFRHETHWDVFGCFNEDGILVIECEVAVPDAEPDDLYDQTSRFVQHIDRARTLQDLCQRIAEQTRVLTGYDRVMIYRFDKEYNGQVYAESREVHLEPFLDLHYPHTDIPVQARDLYLRNLMRMIPDVHYEPVPLLTVAAGSPAPLDLSDARLRSVSPLHIQYLKNMGVGATLTIS
;
A
#
# COMPACT_ATOMS: atom_id res chain seq x y z
N MET A 1 -51.66 23.92 2.47
CA MET A 1 -50.26 24.20 2.81
C MET A 1 -49.56 22.84 2.95
N THR A 2 -48.96 22.42 1.84
CA THR A 2 -47.72 21.63 1.66
C THR A 2 -46.98 21.24 2.96
N LEU A 3 -46.42 20.03 3.15
CA LEU A 3 -45.49 19.28 2.30
C LEU A 3 -45.42 17.78 2.70
N HIS A 4 -45.26 16.90 1.71
CA HIS A 4 -44.78 15.53 1.86
C HIS A 4 -43.27 15.51 2.18
N GLY A 5 -42.86 14.73 3.18
CA GLY A 5 -41.46 14.47 3.48
C GLY A 5 -40.82 13.53 2.46
N ARG A 6 -39.79 14.01 1.77
CA ARG A 6 -38.92 13.22 0.89
C ARG A 6 -37.96 12.37 1.71
N HIS A 7 -37.80 11.11 1.34
CA HIS A 7 -36.66 10.28 1.69
C HIS A 7 -35.36 10.90 1.14
N PRO A 8 -34.24 10.92 1.90
CA PRO A 8 -32.94 11.23 1.33
C PRO A 8 -32.39 9.99 0.62
N GLY A 9 -32.01 10.20 -0.64
CA GLY A 9 -31.51 9.17 -1.54
C GLY A 9 -30.07 8.76 -1.27
N GLU A 10 -29.75 7.57 -1.77
CA GLU A 10 -28.42 7.02 -1.95
C GLU A 10 -27.55 7.99 -2.77
N MET A 11 -26.50 8.54 -2.16
CA MET A 11 -25.42 9.21 -2.88
C MET A 11 -24.32 8.20 -3.17
N GLY A 12 -24.43 7.52 -4.31
CA GLY A 12 -23.30 6.83 -4.92
C GLY A 12 -22.32 7.86 -5.47
N TYR A 13 -21.12 7.92 -4.91
CA TYR A 13 -20.04 8.74 -5.45
C TYR A 13 -19.36 7.99 -6.60
N THR A 14 -19.75 8.29 -7.84
CA THR A 14 -18.98 7.87 -9.02
C THR A 14 -17.94 8.95 -9.30
N LEU A 15 -16.68 8.69 -8.92
CA LEU A 15 -15.55 9.51 -9.36
C LEU A 15 -15.33 9.25 -10.86
N ILE A 16 -15.69 10.22 -11.70
CA ILE A 16 -15.52 10.17 -13.15
C ILE A 16 -14.13 10.76 -13.47
N TRP A 17 -13.18 9.90 -13.82
CA TRP A 17 -11.87 10.32 -14.30
C TRP A 17 -11.95 10.71 -15.79
N PRO A 18 -11.33 11.82 -16.22
CA PRO A 18 -11.35 12.22 -17.62
C PRO A 18 -10.61 11.18 -18.49
N HIS A 19 -11.20 10.82 -19.63
CA HIS A 19 -10.53 10.00 -20.65
C HIS A 19 -9.35 10.80 -21.23
N PHE A 20 -8.12 10.37 -20.93
CA PHE A 20 -6.92 10.95 -21.52
C PHE A 20 -6.74 10.44 -22.95
N ILE A 21 -7.17 11.21 -23.96
CA ILE A 21 -6.99 10.86 -25.38
C ILE A 21 -5.62 11.36 -25.84
N PHE A 22 -4.61 10.47 -25.87
CA PHE A 22 -3.34 10.71 -26.55
C PHE A 22 -3.43 10.24 -28.02
N PRO A 23 -2.90 10.97 -29.01
CA PRO A 23 -3.00 10.56 -30.41
C PRO A 23 -2.19 9.26 -30.65
N GLY A 24 -2.86 8.15 -30.96
CA GLY A 24 -2.25 6.91 -31.46
C GLY A 24 -2.38 5.67 -30.58
N MET A 25 -2.62 5.81 -29.27
CA MET A 25 -2.91 4.69 -28.37
C MET A 25 -4.13 4.99 -27.50
N ASN A 26 -5.09 4.07 -27.47
CA ASN A 26 -6.23 4.17 -26.58
C ASN A 26 -5.80 3.73 -25.17
N ILE A 27 -5.59 4.67 -24.25
CA ILE A 27 -5.18 4.39 -22.87
C ILE A 27 -6.41 4.41 -21.97
N THR A 28 -6.54 3.41 -21.11
CA THR A 28 -7.62 3.29 -20.13
C THR A 28 -7.04 2.97 -18.76
N ASP A 29 -7.79 3.29 -17.71
CA ASP A 29 -7.46 2.81 -16.37
C ASP A 29 -8.03 1.41 -16.10
N ILE A 30 -7.47 0.74 -15.09
CA ILE A 30 -7.95 -0.54 -14.57
C ILE A 30 -8.57 -0.40 -13.17
N VAL A 31 -9.03 0.79 -12.79
CA VAL A 31 -9.59 1.05 -11.46
C VAL A 31 -10.77 0.13 -11.21
N ASN A 32 -10.69 -0.63 -10.12
CA ASN A 32 -11.78 -1.47 -9.70
C ASN A 32 -12.88 -0.60 -9.09
N ARG A 33 -13.98 -0.46 -9.82
CA ARG A 33 -15.13 0.36 -9.43
C ARG A 33 -16.26 -0.45 -8.79
N SER A 34 -16.00 -1.71 -8.40
CA SER A 34 -17.01 -2.48 -7.68
C SER A 34 -17.39 -1.77 -6.39
N VAL A 35 -18.70 -1.59 -6.15
CA VAL A 35 -19.19 -0.92 -4.95
C VAL A 35 -19.21 -1.93 -3.81
N ALA A 36 -18.17 -1.90 -2.98
CA ALA A 36 -18.17 -2.62 -1.73
C ALA A 36 -19.06 -1.89 -0.71
N THR A 37 -19.90 -2.63 0.00
CA THR A 37 -20.71 -2.16 1.12
C THR A 37 -20.26 -2.89 2.39
N LEU A 38 -20.71 -2.45 3.57
CA LEU A 38 -20.47 -3.22 4.80
C LEU A 38 -21.00 -4.66 4.73
N ALA A 39 -22.02 -4.93 3.89
CA ALA A 39 -22.56 -6.27 3.68
C ALA A 39 -21.79 -7.10 2.65
N THR A 40 -20.90 -6.49 1.86
CA THR A 40 -20.15 -7.15 0.78
C THR A 40 -18.64 -6.96 0.88
N CYS A 41 -18.15 -6.40 2.00
CA CYS A 41 -16.74 -6.10 2.22
C CYS A 41 -15.86 -7.36 2.20
N GLU A 42 -16.37 -8.51 2.64
CA GLU A 42 -15.68 -9.81 2.59
C GLU A 42 -15.39 -10.28 1.16
N SER A 43 -16.11 -9.77 0.17
CA SER A 43 -15.93 -10.09 -1.25
C SER A 43 -15.19 -8.99 -2.01
N GLU A 44 -14.77 -7.90 -1.35
CA GLU A 44 -14.02 -6.84 -2.00
C GLU A 44 -12.64 -7.37 -2.44
N PRO A 45 -12.30 -7.27 -3.74
CA PRO A 45 -11.03 -7.78 -4.25
C PRO A 45 -9.90 -6.78 -3.99
N ILE A 46 -9.54 -6.62 -2.71
CA ILE A 46 -8.56 -5.63 -2.21
C ILE A 46 -7.14 -5.79 -2.78
N HIS A 47 -6.83 -6.92 -3.41
CA HIS A 47 -5.55 -7.20 -4.07
C HIS A 47 -5.46 -6.60 -5.48
N ILE A 48 -6.61 -6.28 -6.12
CA ILE A 48 -6.68 -5.70 -7.47
C ILE A 48 -7.45 -4.36 -7.49
N PRO A 49 -7.06 -3.34 -6.70
CA PRO A 49 -7.78 -2.07 -6.66
C PRO A 49 -7.64 -1.25 -7.95
N GLY A 50 -6.63 -1.54 -8.78
CA GLY A 50 -6.31 -0.76 -9.98
C GLY A 50 -5.83 0.67 -9.69
N THR A 51 -5.42 0.93 -8.44
CA THR A 51 -4.90 2.22 -7.98
C THR A 51 -3.74 2.02 -7.00
N ILE A 52 -2.90 3.04 -6.86
CA ILE A 52 -1.84 3.13 -5.85
C ILE A 52 -2.00 4.38 -4.97
N GLN A 53 -1.29 4.39 -3.85
CA GLN A 53 -1.08 5.59 -3.03
C GLN A 53 -0.12 6.57 -3.73
N PRO A 54 -0.33 7.89 -3.58
CA PRO A 54 0.38 8.90 -4.36
C PRO A 54 1.82 9.19 -3.93
N HIS A 55 2.32 8.62 -2.83
CA HIS A 55 3.69 8.91 -2.36
C HIS A 55 4.77 8.23 -3.22
N GLY A 56 4.41 7.30 -4.09
CA GLY A 56 5.31 6.68 -5.06
C GLY A 56 4.75 6.65 -6.49
N VAL A 57 5.48 5.95 -7.34
CA VAL A 57 5.15 5.64 -8.74
C VAL A 57 5.21 4.13 -8.92
N LEU A 58 4.29 3.56 -9.70
CA LEU A 58 4.30 2.13 -10.04
C LEU A 58 4.36 1.95 -11.56
N ALA A 59 5.15 1.00 -12.01
CA ALA A 59 5.10 0.46 -13.36
C ALA A 59 5.16 -1.06 -13.33
N ALA A 60 4.61 -1.72 -14.35
CA ALA A 60 4.63 -3.18 -14.42
C ALA A 60 4.99 -3.66 -15.81
N LEU A 61 5.94 -4.60 -15.87
CA LEU A 61 6.53 -5.14 -17.08
C LEU A 61 6.14 -6.61 -17.25
N ASP A 62 5.93 -7.03 -18.48
CA ASP A 62 5.85 -8.46 -18.78
C ASP A 62 7.23 -9.14 -18.81
N ALA A 63 7.24 -10.43 -19.12
CA ALA A 63 8.45 -11.24 -19.21
C ALA A 63 9.45 -10.75 -20.28
N ASP A 64 9.00 -10.00 -21.29
CA ASP A 64 9.84 -9.40 -22.33
C ASP A 64 10.38 -8.01 -21.93
N GLY A 65 10.06 -7.54 -20.71
CA GLY A 65 10.46 -6.24 -20.20
C GLY A 65 9.66 -5.09 -20.83
N ILE A 66 8.45 -5.35 -21.35
CA ILE A 66 7.59 -4.35 -21.96
C ILE A 66 6.63 -3.77 -20.92
N PHE A 67 6.47 -2.44 -20.87
CA PHE A 67 5.50 -1.80 -20.00
C PHE A 67 4.06 -2.19 -20.38
N ARG A 68 3.39 -2.90 -19.48
CA ARG A 68 1.96 -3.24 -19.60
C ARG A 68 1.08 -2.34 -18.76
N TYR A 69 1.59 -1.86 -17.63
CA TYR A 69 0.89 -0.94 -16.75
C TYR A 69 1.83 0.16 -16.26
N CYS A 70 1.28 1.33 -15.98
CA CYS A 70 1.97 2.39 -15.24
C CYS A 70 0.95 3.23 -14.48
N SER A 71 1.35 3.80 -13.34
CA SER A 71 0.51 4.74 -12.61
C SER A 71 0.34 6.04 -13.38
N ALA A 72 -0.81 6.69 -13.25
CA ALA A 72 -1.10 7.96 -13.93
C ALA A 72 -0.11 9.08 -13.56
N ASN A 73 0.60 8.95 -12.42
CA ASN A 73 1.65 9.87 -11.99
C ASN A 73 3.07 9.44 -12.41
N CYS A 74 3.22 8.52 -13.37
CA CYS A 74 4.52 7.92 -13.73
C CYS A 74 5.60 8.93 -14.15
N ALA A 75 5.18 10.08 -14.69
CA ALA A 75 6.09 11.14 -15.11
C ALA A 75 6.99 11.66 -13.97
N ARG A 76 6.57 11.53 -12.70
CA ARG A 76 7.38 11.94 -11.54
C ARG A 76 8.72 11.21 -11.43
N PHE A 77 8.78 9.95 -11.84
CA PHE A 77 10.01 9.16 -11.84
C PHE A 77 10.62 9.09 -13.24
N PHE A 78 9.82 8.72 -14.25
CA PHE A 78 10.30 8.47 -15.61
C PHE A 78 10.50 9.75 -16.45
N GLY A 79 9.99 10.90 -16.00
CA GLY A 79 10.01 12.15 -16.79
C GLY A 79 9.14 12.09 -18.06
N LYS A 80 8.27 11.09 -18.16
CA LYS A 80 7.50 10.73 -19.36
C LYS A 80 6.08 10.33 -18.96
N GLU A 81 5.11 10.77 -19.76
CA GLU A 81 3.70 10.41 -19.60
C GLU A 81 3.43 8.94 -19.97
N ALA A 82 2.33 8.38 -19.47
CA ALA A 82 1.97 6.98 -19.66
C ALA A 82 2.01 6.51 -21.13
N GLY A 83 1.60 7.37 -22.07
CA GLY A 83 1.62 7.05 -23.50
C GLY A 83 3.02 6.87 -24.11
N ALA A 84 4.06 7.38 -23.46
CA ALA A 84 5.46 7.17 -23.85
C ALA A 84 6.11 5.95 -23.16
N LEU A 85 5.47 5.40 -22.13
CA LEU A 85 5.91 4.19 -21.43
C LEU A 85 5.23 2.95 -22.00
N LEU A 86 3.89 2.96 -22.02
CA LEU A 86 3.09 1.77 -22.31
C LEU A 86 3.44 1.17 -23.68
N GLN A 87 3.54 -0.15 -23.72
CA GLN A 87 3.93 -0.97 -24.88
C GLN A 87 5.37 -0.71 -25.38
N GLN A 88 6.18 0.06 -24.65
CA GLN A 88 7.59 0.22 -24.96
C GLN A 88 8.45 -0.74 -24.13
N PRO A 89 9.59 -1.22 -24.66
CA PRO A 89 10.59 -1.90 -23.85
C PRO A 89 11.18 -0.98 -22.77
N LEU A 90 11.44 -1.53 -21.57
CA LEU A 90 12.07 -0.76 -20.49
C LEU A 90 13.36 -0.08 -20.95
N ALA A 91 14.22 -0.79 -21.67
CA ALA A 91 15.50 -0.28 -22.16
C ALA A 91 15.37 0.92 -23.11
N SER A 92 14.26 1.08 -23.85
CA SER A 92 14.05 2.26 -24.70
C SER A 92 13.54 3.47 -23.91
N VAL A 93 12.91 3.24 -22.76
CA VAL A 93 12.36 4.28 -21.90
C VAL A 93 13.40 4.76 -20.89
N ASP A 94 14.06 3.84 -20.20
CA ASP A 94 15.09 4.08 -19.18
C ASP A 94 16.14 2.96 -19.23
N GLU A 95 17.23 3.22 -19.94
CA GLU A 95 18.32 2.26 -20.15
C GLU A 95 19.05 1.92 -18.84
N GLU A 96 19.24 2.91 -17.96
CA GLU A 96 19.95 2.72 -16.69
C GLU A 96 19.14 1.82 -15.75
N LEU A 97 17.82 2.05 -15.66
CA LEU A 97 16.94 1.17 -14.89
C LEU A 97 16.89 -0.24 -15.49
N ALA A 98 16.86 -0.36 -16.82
CA ALA A 98 16.89 -1.66 -17.50
C ALA A 98 18.14 -2.47 -17.12
N GLN A 99 19.32 -1.83 -17.16
CA GLN A 99 20.57 -2.48 -16.77
C GLN A 99 20.57 -2.89 -15.30
N ALA A 100 20.05 -2.03 -14.41
CA ALA A 100 19.99 -2.33 -12.98
C ALA A 100 19.00 -3.48 -12.64
N LEU A 101 17.92 -3.64 -13.42
CA LEU A 101 16.92 -4.70 -13.24
C LEU A 101 17.25 -6.01 -13.97
N GLN A 102 18.24 -6.03 -14.88
CA GLN A 102 18.63 -7.24 -15.59
C GLN A 102 18.89 -8.46 -14.69
N PRO A 103 19.56 -8.34 -13.52
CA PRO A 103 19.76 -9.48 -12.63
C PRO A 103 18.45 -10.09 -12.12
N ALA A 104 17.44 -9.24 -11.82
CA ALA A 104 16.12 -9.69 -11.38
C ALA A 104 15.35 -10.35 -12.53
N LEU A 105 15.38 -9.74 -13.73
CA LEU A 105 14.74 -10.27 -14.94
C LEU A 105 15.32 -11.63 -15.36
N ASN A 106 16.64 -11.80 -15.29
CA ASN A 106 17.31 -13.05 -15.67
C ASN A 106 17.17 -14.15 -14.60
N GLY A 107 17.11 -13.75 -13.32
CA GLY A 107 17.03 -14.67 -12.18
C GLY A 107 15.62 -15.09 -11.80
N GLY A 108 14.58 -14.44 -12.34
CA GLY A 108 13.18 -14.70 -11.99
C GLY A 108 12.86 -14.43 -10.51
N GLY A 109 13.55 -13.45 -9.91
CA GLY A 109 13.50 -13.19 -8.46
C GLY A 109 13.26 -11.73 -8.13
N ASN A 110 12.80 -11.48 -6.90
CA ASN A 110 12.56 -10.15 -6.36
C ASN A 110 13.90 -9.42 -6.08
N LEU A 111 13.87 -8.08 -6.12
CA LEU A 111 15.01 -7.28 -5.66
C LEU A 111 15.18 -7.48 -4.15
N ALA A 112 16.32 -8.04 -3.75
CA ALA A 112 16.65 -8.26 -2.34
C ALA A 112 16.83 -6.94 -1.55
N LYS A 113 17.19 -5.86 -2.24
CA LYS A 113 17.35 -4.51 -1.70
C LYS A 113 16.85 -3.49 -2.73
N PRO A 114 16.34 -2.34 -2.28
CA PRO A 114 16.01 -1.27 -3.21
C PRO A 114 17.24 -0.78 -3.96
N LEU A 115 17.04 -0.41 -5.22
CA LEU A 115 18.02 0.27 -6.06
C LEU A 115 17.83 1.77 -5.91
N ARG A 116 18.91 2.52 -5.69
CA ARG A 116 18.84 3.96 -5.49
C ARG A 116 19.15 4.73 -6.77
N PHE A 117 18.27 5.63 -7.14
CA PHE A 117 18.41 6.51 -8.31
C PHE A 117 18.29 7.97 -7.92
N PHE A 118 18.94 8.84 -8.68
CA PHE A 118 18.70 10.28 -8.63
C PHE A 118 18.04 10.72 -9.94
N ARG A 119 16.81 11.25 -9.84
CA ARG A 119 15.96 11.63 -10.97
C ARG A 119 15.16 12.87 -10.61
N HIS A 120 15.10 13.85 -11.51
CA HIS A 120 14.30 15.07 -11.32
C HIS A 120 14.53 15.73 -9.96
N GLU A 121 15.80 15.93 -9.61
CA GLU A 121 16.25 16.54 -8.35
C GLU A 121 15.84 15.78 -7.07
N THR A 122 15.44 14.52 -7.21
CA THR A 122 14.93 13.69 -6.11
C THR A 122 15.66 12.35 -6.07
N HIS A 123 15.99 11.87 -4.86
CA HIS A 123 16.45 10.50 -4.68
C HIS A 123 15.25 9.55 -4.60
N TRP A 124 15.36 8.40 -5.26
CA TRP A 124 14.32 7.38 -5.32
C TRP A 124 14.88 6.04 -4.93
N ASP A 125 14.11 5.30 -4.13
CA ASP A 125 14.35 3.89 -3.87
C ASP A 125 13.38 3.07 -4.73
N VAL A 126 13.96 2.17 -5.54
CA VAL A 126 13.23 1.35 -6.51
C VAL A 126 13.18 -0.09 -6.02
N PHE A 127 11.97 -0.57 -5.80
CA PHE A 127 11.65 -1.95 -5.44
C PHE A 127 11.12 -2.70 -6.67
N GLY A 128 11.27 -4.02 -6.66
CA GLY A 128 10.87 -4.87 -7.79
C GLY A 128 10.48 -6.26 -7.31
N CYS A 129 9.27 -6.69 -7.64
CA CYS A 129 8.79 -8.03 -7.32
C CYS A 129 7.98 -8.62 -8.48
N PHE A 130 8.10 -9.93 -8.69
CA PHE A 130 7.24 -10.64 -9.63
C PHE A 130 5.95 -11.05 -8.91
N ASN A 131 4.81 -10.78 -9.55
CA ASN A 131 3.54 -11.34 -9.11
C ASN A 131 3.36 -12.79 -9.64
N GLU A 132 2.25 -13.43 -9.27
CA GLU A 132 1.97 -14.83 -9.65
C GLU A 132 1.75 -15.01 -11.16
N ASP A 133 1.39 -13.94 -11.88
CA ASP A 133 1.21 -13.94 -13.33
C ASP A 133 2.55 -13.75 -14.09
N GLY A 134 3.68 -13.64 -13.38
CA GLY A 134 5.00 -13.40 -13.97
C GLY A 134 5.22 -11.96 -14.45
N ILE A 135 4.39 -11.01 -14.01
CA ILE A 135 4.56 -9.59 -14.25
C ILE A 135 5.53 -9.02 -13.20
N LEU A 136 6.58 -8.33 -13.65
CA LEU A 136 7.48 -7.59 -12.77
C LEU A 136 6.84 -6.25 -12.40
N VAL A 137 6.42 -6.10 -11.15
CA VAL A 137 5.94 -4.86 -10.57
C VAL A 137 7.13 -4.07 -10.01
N ILE A 138 7.30 -2.84 -10.49
CA ILE A 138 8.35 -1.90 -10.09
C ILE A 138 7.69 -0.76 -9.32
N GLU A 139 8.18 -0.50 -8.12
CA GLU A 139 7.68 0.56 -7.25
C GLU A 139 8.81 1.54 -6.94
N CYS A 140 8.63 2.80 -7.31
CA CYS A 140 9.57 3.87 -7.04
C CYS A 140 9.01 4.75 -5.92
N GLU A 141 9.67 4.77 -4.77
CA GLU A 141 9.34 5.63 -3.64
C GLU A 141 10.39 6.74 -3.51
N VAL A 142 10.00 7.93 -3.05
CA VAL A 142 10.97 8.98 -2.73
C VAL A 142 11.84 8.46 -1.59
N ALA A 143 13.16 8.40 -1.81
CA ALA A 143 14.09 7.90 -0.83
C ALA A 143 14.10 8.79 0.40
N VAL A 144 14.05 8.16 1.57
CA VAL A 144 14.37 8.82 2.82
C VAL A 144 15.88 8.76 3.04
N PRO A 145 16.50 9.75 3.70
CA PRO A 145 17.90 9.66 4.08
C PRO A 145 18.17 8.37 4.83
N ASP A 146 19.28 7.70 4.50
CA ASP A 146 19.67 6.49 5.22
C ASP A 146 19.95 6.86 6.68
N ALA A 147 19.45 6.03 7.61
CA ALA A 147 19.91 6.12 8.99
C ALA A 147 21.40 5.77 9.04
N GLU A 148 22.16 6.47 9.88
CA GLU A 148 23.55 6.11 10.13
C GLU A 148 23.62 4.66 10.65
N PRO A 149 24.54 3.81 10.15
CA PRO A 149 24.60 2.39 10.52
C PRO A 149 24.71 2.14 12.03
N ASP A 150 25.44 2.99 12.73
CA ASP A 150 25.63 2.91 14.18
C ASP A 150 24.31 3.21 14.94
N ASP A 151 23.52 4.16 14.45
CA ASP A 151 22.21 4.48 15.03
C ASP A 151 21.24 3.31 14.88
N LEU A 152 21.22 2.65 13.71
CA LEU A 152 20.35 1.50 13.47
C LEU A 152 20.75 0.30 14.34
N TYR A 153 22.04 0.03 14.47
CA TYR A 153 22.54 -1.07 15.30
C TYR A 153 22.22 -0.83 16.78
N ASP A 154 22.47 0.39 17.27
CA ASP A 154 22.17 0.76 18.65
C ASP A 154 20.67 0.69 18.95
N GLN A 155 19.83 1.20 18.05
CA GLN A 155 18.37 1.13 18.17
C GLN A 155 17.89 -0.32 18.21
N THR A 156 18.36 -1.17 17.29
CA THR A 156 18.01 -2.59 17.23
C THR A 156 18.46 -3.33 18.50
N SER A 157 19.70 -3.08 18.95
CA SER A 157 20.25 -3.71 20.16
C SER A 157 19.48 -3.31 21.41
N ARG A 158 19.12 -2.02 21.55
CA ARG A 158 18.29 -1.52 22.66
C ARG A 158 16.90 -2.13 22.62
N PHE A 159 16.28 -2.23 21.45
CA PHE A 159 14.98 -2.87 21.26
C PHE A 159 15.03 -4.32 21.76
N VAL A 160 15.99 -5.12 21.28
CA VAL A 160 16.18 -6.53 21.67
C VAL A 160 16.42 -6.68 23.18
N GLN A 161 17.33 -5.89 23.75
CA GLN A 161 17.60 -5.92 25.20
C GLN A 161 16.37 -5.53 26.03
N HIS A 162 15.52 -4.65 25.51
CA HIS A 162 14.33 -4.18 26.23
C HIS A 162 13.24 -5.26 26.27
N ILE A 163 13.02 -5.98 25.16
CA ILE A 163 12.04 -7.06 25.07
C ILE A 163 12.51 -8.34 25.78
N ASP A 164 13.81 -8.62 25.82
CA ASP A 164 14.39 -9.80 26.49
C ASP A 164 14.17 -9.80 28.02
N ARG A 165 13.90 -8.63 28.60
CA ARG A 165 13.58 -8.49 30.03
C ARG A 165 12.15 -8.90 30.38
N ALA A 166 11.31 -9.18 29.39
CA ALA A 166 9.91 -9.51 29.59
C ALA A 166 9.75 -10.84 30.35
N ARG A 167 8.85 -10.85 31.34
CA ARG A 167 8.60 -12.06 32.16
C ARG A 167 7.31 -12.80 31.81
N THR A 168 6.43 -12.14 31.07
CA THR A 168 5.14 -12.69 30.64
C THR A 168 4.85 -12.23 29.21
N LEU A 169 3.91 -12.89 28.52
CA LEU A 169 3.47 -12.45 27.19
C LEU A 169 2.90 -11.02 27.23
N GLN A 170 2.14 -10.68 28.26
CA GLN A 170 1.59 -9.33 28.45
C GLN A 170 2.69 -8.27 28.54
N ASP A 171 3.69 -8.53 29.39
CA ASP A 171 4.85 -7.64 29.58
C ASP A 171 5.68 -7.52 28.29
N LEU A 172 5.85 -8.61 27.54
CA LEU A 172 6.49 -8.61 26.23
C LEU A 172 5.75 -7.72 25.23
N CYS A 173 4.44 -7.93 25.07
CA CYS A 173 3.62 -7.15 24.14
C CYS A 173 3.60 -5.66 24.51
N GLN A 174 3.53 -5.33 25.81
CA GLN A 174 3.57 -3.95 26.28
C GLN A 174 4.90 -3.28 25.94
N ARG A 175 6.02 -3.96 26.18
CA ARG A 175 7.37 -3.48 25.83
C ARG A 175 7.54 -3.26 24.34
N ILE A 176 7.03 -4.17 23.51
CA ILE A 176 7.05 -4.02 22.05
C ILE A 176 6.27 -2.76 21.66
N ALA A 177 5.04 -2.58 22.17
CA ALA A 177 4.24 -1.40 21.85
C ALA A 177 4.97 -0.08 22.19
N GLU A 178 5.58 -0.02 23.38
CA GLU A 178 6.34 1.15 23.83
C GLU A 178 7.57 1.43 22.97
N GLN A 179 8.39 0.41 22.70
CA GLN A 179 9.60 0.60 21.91
C GLN A 179 9.30 0.92 20.45
N THR A 180 8.31 0.25 19.85
CA THR A 180 7.86 0.57 18.50
C THR A 180 7.36 2.01 18.43
N ARG A 181 6.62 2.49 19.43
CA ARG A 181 6.16 3.88 19.48
C ARG A 181 7.32 4.87 19.54
N VAL A 182 8.34 4.60 20.36
CA VAL A 182 9.54 5.44 20.45
C VAL A 182 10.30 5.48 19.12
N LEU A 183 10.43 4.35 18.44
CA LEU A 183 11.16 4.24 17.18
C LEU A 183 10.43 4.91 16.02
N THR A 184 9.11 4.71 15.92
CA THR A 184 8.32 5.16 14.76
C THR A 184 7.73 6.56 14.94
N GLY A 185 7.63 7.04 16.19
CA GLY A 185 7.02 8.33 16.50
C GLY A 185 5.50 8.39 16.30
N TYR A 186 4.83 7.26 16.06
CA TYR A 186 3.36 7.23 15.94
C TYR A 186 2.69 7.64 17.25
N ASP A 187 1.56 8.34 17.17
CA ASP A 187 0.84 8.77 18.38
C ASP A 187 0.34 7.59 19.21
N ARG A 188 0.03 6.46 18.57
CA ARG A 188 -0.44 5.21 19.18
C ARG A 188 0.21 4.01 18.49
N VAL A 189 0.63 3.04 19.29
CA VAL A 189 0.98 1.68 18.87
C VAL A 189 0.19 0.70 19.71
N MET A 190 -0.42 -0.29 19.05
CA MET A 190 -1.21 -1.33 19.68
C MET A 190 -0.73 -2.71 19.24
N ILE A 191 -0.74 -3.67 20.17
CA ILE A 191 -0.61 -5.09 19.86
C ILE A 191 -2.01 -5.67 19.78
N TYR A 192 -2.40 -6.05 18.58
CA TYR A 192 -3.70 -6.64 18.30
C TYR A 192 -3.58 -8.16 18.29
N ARG A 193 -4.36 -8.85 19.14
CA ARG A 193 -4.30 -10.30 19.29
C ARG A 193 -5.60 -10.93 18.82
N PHE A 194 -5.50 -11.88 17.90
CA PHE A 194 -6.63 -12.70 17.46
C PHE A 194 -6.91 -13.86 18.43
N ASP A 195 -8.19 -14.18 18.64
CA ASP A 195 -8.66 -15.40 19.28
C ASP A 195 -8.84 -16.54 18.25
N LYS A 196 -9.45 -17.66 18.67
CA LYS A 196 -9.65 -18.84 17.80
C LYS A 196 -10.69 -18.62 16.72
N GLU A 197 -11.58 -17.65 16.93
CA GLU A 197 -12.66 -17.26 16.03
C GLU A 197 -12.27 -16.03 15.19
N TYR A 198 -11.00 -15.60 15.26
CA TYR A 198 -10.46 -14.39 14.61
C TYR A 198 -11.09 -13.07 15.07
N ASN A 199 -11.81 -13.04 16.19
CA ASN A 199 -12.07 -11.76 16.84
C ASN A 199 -10.76 -11.27 17.45
N GLY A 200 -10.61 -9.97 17.58
CA GLY A 200 -9.38 -9.41 18.12
C GLY A 200 -9.58 -8.55 19.34
N GLN A 201 -8.50 -8.46 20.11
CA GLN A 201 -8.39 -7.64 21.29
C GLN A 201 -7.15 -6.76 21.16
N VAL A 202 -7.26 -5.49 21.56
CA VAL A 202 -6.09 -4.67 21.83
C VAL A 202 -5.45 -5.18 23.12
N TYR A 203 -4.46 -6.05 22.96
CA TYR A 203 -3.83 -6.80 24.04
C TYR A 203 -2.76 -5.98 24.77
N ALA A 204 -2.10 -5.05 24.08
CA ALA A 204 -1.21 -4.07 24.69
C ALA A 204 -1.27 -2.76 23.91
N GLU A 205 -0.94 -1.64 24.57
CA GLU A 205 -1.05 -0.31 23.99
C GLU A 205 0.00 0.64 24.55
N SER A 206 0.59 1.45 23.68
CA SER A 206 1.36 2.64 24.02
C SER A 206 0.81 3.81 23.21
N ARG A 207 0.51 4.94 23.86
CA ARG A 207 -0.14 6.09 23.20
C ARG A 207 0.21 7.42 23.83
N GLU A 208 -0.05 8.49 23.09
CA GLU A 208 -0.11 9.85 23.64
C GLU A 208 -1.17 9.96 24.73
N VAL A 209 -0.88 10.77 25.75
CA VAL A 209 -1.70 10.86 26.98
C VAL A 209 -3.13 11.34 26.70
N HIS A 210 -3.27 12.26 25.75
CA HIS A 210 -4.54 12.92 25.43
C HIS A 210 -5.50 12.07 24.58
N LEU A 211 -5.05 10.93 24.05
CA LEU A 211 -5.89 10.05 23.24
C LEU A 211 -6.79 9.15 24.10
N GLU A 212 -7.95 8.74 23.58
CA GLU A 212 -8.78 7.74 24.28
C GLU A 212 -8.11 6.36 24.23
N PRO A 213 -8.04 5.60 25.35
CA PRO A 213 -7.43 4.28 25.34
C PRO A 213 -8.24 3.27 24.53
N PHE A 214 -7.57 2.41 23.76
CA PHE A 214 -8.20 1.25 23.13
C PHE A 214 -7.84 -0.07 23.81
N LEU A 215 -6.93 -0.05 24.79
CA LEU A 215 -6.58 -1.23 25.57
C LEU A 215 -7.83 -1.99 26.05
N ASP A 216 -7.81 -3.32 25.89
CA ASP A 216 -8.88 -4.26 26.23
C ASP A 216 -10.18 -4.15 25.41
N LEU A 217 -10.26 -3.23 24.43
CA LEU A 217 -11.37 -3.26 23.47
C LEU A 217 -11.29 -4.49 22.59
N HIS A 218 -12.48 -5.05 22.30
CA HIS A 218 -12.66 -6.24 21.47
C HIS A 218 -13.39 -5.86 20.19
N TYR A 219 -12.97 -6.47 19.09
CA TYR A 219 -13.47 -6.20 17.75
C TYR A 219 -13.83 -7.52 17.06
N PRO A 220 -14.96 -7.56 16.34
CA PRO A 220 -15.38 -8.77 15.64
C PRO A 220 -14.42 -9.11 14.51
N HIS A 221 -14.37 -10.40 14.14
CA HIS A 221 -13.58 -10.87 12.98
C HIS A 221 -13.95 -10.19 11.64
N THR A 222 -15.12 -9.54 11.55
CA THR A 222 -15.57 -8.81 10.36
C THR A 222 -14.80 -7.51 10.11
N ASP A 223 -14.15 -6.94 11.13
CA ASP A 223 -13.39 -5.69 10.99
C ASP A 223 -12.09 -5.91 10.20
N ILE A 224 -11.54 -7.14 10.24
CA ILE A 224 -10.40 -7.57 9.43
C ILE A 224 -10.81 -8.85 8.70
N PRO A 225 -11.43 -8.75 7.52
CA PRO A 225 -12.04 -9.88 6.85
C PRO A 225 -10.98 -10.89 6.35
N VAL A 226 -11.41 -12.12 6.02
CA VAL A 226 -10.53 -13.27 5.73
C VAL A 226 -9.45 -12.93 4.70
N GLN A 227 -9.85 -12.34 3.57
CA GLN A 227 -8.94 -11.98 2.48
C GLN A 227 -7.91 -10.92 2.87
N ALA A 228 -8.24 -10.04 3.83
CA ALA A 228 -7.27 -9.09 4.38
C ALA A 228 -6.26 -9.80 5.28
N ARG A 229 -6.70 -10.78 6.09
CA ARG A 229 -5.80 -11.59 6.93
C ARG A 229 -4.85 -12.45 6.09
N ASP A 230 -5.35 -13.06 5.02
CA ASP A 230 -4.51 -13.82 4.08
C ASP A 230 -3.43 -12.93 3.46
N LEU A 231 -3.80 -11.70 3.10
CA LEU A 231 -2.86 -10.74 2.55
C LEU A 231 -1.84 -10.25 3.59
N TYR A 232 -2.22 -10.11 4.85
CA TYR A 232 -1.31 -9.77 5.94
C TYR A 232 -0.33 -10.89 6.28
N LEU A 233 -0.69 -12.15 6.05
CA LEU A 233 0.23 -13.29 6.17
C LEU A 233 1.22 -13.36 4.99
N ARG A 234 0.82 -12.87 3.81
CA ARG A 234 1.67 -12.79 2.61
C ARG A 234 2.60 -11.57 2.65
N ASN A 235 2.06 -10.41 2.96
CA ASN A 235 2.76 -9.14 3.03
C ASN A 235 2.72 -8.59 4.45
N LEU A 236 3.81 -8.84 5.19
CA LEU A 236 3.89 -8.61 6.63
C LEU A 236 3.89 -7.14 7.05
N MET A 237 4.03 -6.19 6.11
CA MET A 237 4.06 -4.76 6.42
C MET A 237 3.20 -3.96 5.47
N ARG A 238 2.34 -3.11 6.03
CA ARG A 238 1.47 -2.21 5.26
C ARG A 238 1.47 -0.81 5.86
N MET A 239 1.53 0.21 5.01
CA MET A 239 1.55 1.60 5.43
C MET A 239 0.52 2.44 4.65
N ILE A 240 -0.20 3.29 5.37
CA ILE A 240 -1.03 4.35 4.83
C ILE A 240 -0.49 5.68 5.39
N PRO A 241 0.37 6.41 4.66
CA PRO A 241 0.96 7.64 5.18
C PRO A 241 -0.04 8.79 5.39
N ASP A 242 -1.15 8.78 4.65
CA ASP A 242 -2.19 9.81 4.73
C ASP A 242 -3.55 9.21 4.36
N VAL A 243 -4.47 9.01 5.30
CA VAL A 243 -5.80 8.45 5.00
C VAL A 243 -6.65 9.34 4.07
N HIS A 244 -6.26 10.60 3.87
CA HIS A 244 -6.92 11.54 2.97
C HIS A 244 -6.35 11.52 1.55
N TYR A 245 -5.43 10.59 1.24
CA TYR A 245 -4.82 10.50 -0.08
C TYR A 245 -5.86 10.34 -1.20
N GLU A 246 -5.56 10.92 -2.35
CA GLU A 246 -6.28 10.66 -3.60
C GLU A 246 -5.62 9.46 -4.32
N PRO A 247 -6.36 8.35 -4.56
CA PRO A 247 -5.80 7.18 -5.23
C PRO A 247 -5.34 7.53 -6.65
N VAL A 248 -4.14 7.08 -7.02
CA VAL A 248 -3.60 7.27 -8.37
C VAL A 248 -3.98 6.06 -9.23
N PRO A 249 -4.73 6.24 -10.33
CA PRO A 249 -5.09 5.15 -11.23
C PRO A 249 -3.88 4.45 -11.86
N LEU A 250 -3.98 3.14 -12.06
CA LEU A 250 -3.10 2.41 -12.97
C LEU A 250 -3.71 2.43 -14.37
N LEU A 251 -2.86 2.74 -15.35
CA LEU A 251 -3.18 2.90 -16.75
C LEU A 251 -2.59 1.76 -17.56
N THR A 252 -3.31 1.37 -18.62
CA THR A 252 -2.87 0.38 -19.61
C THR A 252 -3.41 0.75 -21.00
N VAL A 253 -3.00 0.01 -22.04
CA VAL A 253 -3.58 0.16 -23.37
C VAL A 253 -4.87 -0.65 -23.45
N ALA A 254 -5.95 0.00 -23.90
CA ALA A 254 -7.26 -0.60 -24.03
C ALA A 254 -7.24 -1.74 -25.06
N ALA A 255 -7.37 -2.98 -24.57
CA ALA A 255 -7.51 -4.19 -25.37
C ALA A 255 -8.84 -4.89 -25.04
N GLY A 256 -9.96 -4.21 -25.29
CA GLY A 256 -11.29 -4.69 -24.89
C GLY A 256 -11.50 -4.50 -23.38
N SER A 257 -11.54 -5.59 -22.62
CA SER A 257 -11.61 -5.54 -21.15
C SER A 257 -10.19 -5.71 -20.59
N PRO A 258 -9.54 -4.64 -20.11
CA PRO A 258 -8.19 -4.76 -19.58
C PRO A 258 -8.18 -5.69 -18.36
N ALA A 259 -7.17 -6.57 -18.29
CA ALA A 259 -7.00 -7.46 -17.16
C ALA A 259 -6.65 -6.65 -15.90
N PRO A 260 -7.17 -7.03 -14.72
CA PRO A 260 -6.69 -6.46 -13.46
C PRO A 260 -5.21 -6.83 -13.24
N LEU A 261 -4.50 -5.98 -12.51
CA LEU A 261 -3.14 -6.27 -12.06
C LEU A 261 -3.19 -6.67 -10.59
N ASP A 262 -2.73 -7.88 -10.25
CA ASP A 262 -2.57 -8.31 -8.86
C ASP A 262 -1.44 -7.50 -8.19
N LEU A 263 -1.80 -6.79 -7.13
CA LEU A 263 -0.95 -5.94 -6.32
C LEU A 263 -0.76 -6.50 -4.91
N SER A 264 -1.02 -7.80 -4.67
CA SER A 264 -0.90 -8.46 -3.36
C SER A 264 0.42 -8.14 -2.65
N ASP A 265 1.53 -8.16 -3.37
CA ASP A 265 2.87 -7.89 -2.83
C ASP A 265 3.31 -6.43 -2.96
N ALA A 266 2.51 -5.58 -3.61
CA ALA A 266 2.88 -4.19 -3.88
C ALA A 266 2.70 -3.32 -2.63
N ARG A 267 3.74 -2.56 -2.30
CA ARG A 267 3.81 -1.64 -1.15
C ARG A 267 2.94 -0.40 -1.35
N LEU A 268 2.81 0.06 -2.57
CA LEU A 268 2.05 1.25 -2.95
C LEU A 268 0.57 0.96 -3.18
N ARG A 269 0.13 -0.31 -3.19
CA ARG A 269 -1.26 -0.70 -3.44
C ARG A 269 -2.26 0.15 -2.64
N SER A 270 -3.25 0.74 -3.30
CA SER A 270 -4.31 1.46 -2.58
C SER A 270 -5.07 0.56 -1.62
N VAL A 271 -5.67 1.18 -0.62
CA VAL A 271 -6.45 0.50 0.42
C VAL A 271 -7.94 0.67 0.15
N SER A 272 -8.73 -0.31 0.56
CA SER A 272 -10.20 -0.28 0.47
C SER A 272 -10.73 1.07 0.98
N PRO A 273 -11.60 1.75 0.20
CA PRO A 273 -12.27 2.97 0.66
C PRO A 273 -13.10 2.77 1.93
N LEU A 274 -13.61 1.56 2.18
CA LEU A 274 -14.32 1.23 3.43
C LEU A 274 -13.38 1.32 4.63
N HIS A 275 -12.17 0.76 4.51
CA HIS A 275 -11.17 0.83 5.56
C HIS A 275 -10.65 2.27 5.75
N ILE A 276 -10.47 3.02 4.66
CA ILE A 276 -10.12 4.46 4.75
C ILE A 276 -11.21 5.24 5.49
N GLN A 277 -12.48 4.98 5.21
CA GLN A 277 -13.58 5.64 5.93
C GLN A 277 -13.63 5.22 7.40
N TYR A 278 -13.35 3.96 7.72
CA TYR A 278 -13.23 3.48 9.09
C TYR A 278 -12.14 4.24 9.86
N LEU A 279 -10.93 4.38 9.28
CA LEU A 279 -9.82 5.13 9.89
C LEU A 279 -10.18 6.61 10.09
N LYS A 280 -10.84 7.24 9.11
CA LYS A 280 -11.32 8.63 9.23
C LYS A 280 -12.33 8.79 10.37
N ASN A 281 -13.24 7.84 10.54
CA ASN A 281 -14.21 7.86 11.65
C ASN A 281 -13.52 7.74 13.02
N MET A 282 -12.37 7.06 13.08
CA MET A 282 -11.55 6.96 14.29
C MET A 282 -10.62 8.18 14.52
N GLY A 283 -10.61 9.16 13.60
CA GLY A 283 -9.71 10.30 13.66
C GLY A 283 -8.24 9.95 13.39
N VAL A 284 -7.96 8.83 12.72
CA VAL A 284 -6.61 8.38 12.39
C VAL A 284 -6.13 9.07 11.10
N GLY A 285 -4.95 9.69 11.13
CA GLY A 285 -4.34 10.35 9.96
C GLY A 285 -3.43 9.46 9.12
N ALA A 286 -2.74 8.51 9.75
CA ALA A 286 -1.79 7.60 9.11
C ALA A 286 -1.76 6.25 9.85
N THR A 287 -1.38 5.17 9.17
CA THR A 287 -1.22 3.84 9.78
C THR A 287 0.02 3.12 9.28
N LEU A 288 0.58 2.31 10.16
CA LEU A 288 1.57 1.29 9.86
C LEU A 288 1.15 0.02 10.60
N THR A 289 1.02 -1.09 9.88
CA THR A 289 0.71 -2.40 10.46
C THR A 289 1.83 -3.37 10.12
N ILE A 290 2.27 -4.13 11.13
CA ILE A 290 3.26 -5.19 11.01
C ILE A 290 2.60 -6.47 11.54
N SER A 291 2.65 -7.54 10.74
CA SER A 291 2.02 -8.84 11.05
C SER A 291 3.02 -9.83 11.65
#